data_AF-A0A932XMS4-F1
#
_entry.id   AF-A0A932XMS4-F1
#
_cell.length_a   1.000
_cell.length_b   1.000
_cell.length_c   1.000
_cell.angle_alpha   90.00
_cell.angle_beta   90.00
_cell.angle_gamma   90.00
#
_symmetry.space_group_name_H-M   'P 1'
#
loop_
_entity.id
_entity.type
_entity.pdbx_description
1 polymer ?
#
loop_
_entity_poly.entity_id
_entity_poly.type
_entity_poly.pdbx_seq_one_letter_code
_entity_poly.pdbx_strand_id
1 'polypeptide(L)'
;MNQVTRKQLWSGRVLSGLAVAFLLFDGVTHALRMEAVVQWTVQLGYPPGAVPVIGALLLAGLVLYVIPWTALYGSIWLTGYLGGAVATHVRIGSPLFSHTLFPCYVAALLWVGLALRHPRLRALLWTRD
;
A
#
# COMPACT_ATOMS: atom_id res chain seq x y z
N MET A 1 12.11 16.36 -22.35
CA MET A 1 11.57 15.12 -21.73
C MET A 1 12.67 14.50 -20.87
N ASN A 2 12.57 14.56 -19.54
CA ASN A 2 13.59 14.00 -18.65
C ASN A 2 13.67 12.47 -18.83
N GLN A 3 14.76 12.00 -19.44
CA GLN A 3 15.07 10.58 -19.59
C GLN A 3 15.21 9.94 -18.21
N VAL A 4 14.55 8.80 -17.98
CA VAL A 4 14.68 8.06 -16.71
C VAL A 4 16.02 7.34 -16.71
N THR A 5 16.83 7.55 -15.69
CA THR A 5 18.13 6.85 -15.61
C THR A 5 17.92 5.38 -15.22
N ARG A 6 18.86 4.50 -15.63
CA ARG A 6 18.82 3.07 -15.25
C ARG A 6 18.76 2.87 -13.73
N LYS A 7 19.44 3.73 -12.97
CA LYS A 7 19.41 3.72 -11.50
C LYS A 7 17.99 4.02 -10.98
N GLN A 8 17.33 5.06 -11.50
CA GLN A 8 15.96 5.41 -11.11
C GLN A 8 14.96 4.28 -11.40
N LEU A 9 15.07 3.62 -12.56
CA LEU A 9 14.22 2.49 -12.90
C LEU A 9 14.38 1.32 -11.92
N TRP A 10 15.62 0.96 -11.60
CA TRP A 10 15.90 -0.13 -10.65
C TRP A 10 15.46 0.21 -9.23
N SER A 11 15.77 1.41 -8.73
CA SER A 11 15.28 1.88 -7.43
C SER A 11 13.74 1.85 -7.38
N GLY A 12 13.07 2.36 -8.42
CA GLY A 12 11.62 2.33 -8.50
C GLY A 12 11.04 0.91 -8.48
N ARG A 13 11.68 -0.04 -9.18
CA ARG A 13 11.28 -1.46 -9.18
C ARG A 13 11.49 -2.12 -7.81
N VAL A 14 12.60 -1.87 -7.14
CA VAL A 14 12.87 -2.43 -5.80
C VAL A 14 11.84 -1.91 -4.79
N LEU A 15 11.63 -0.59 -4.74
CA LEU A 15 10.65 0.01 -3.82
C LEU A 15 9.24 -0.51 -4.08
N SER A 16 8.83 -0.58 -5.35
CA SER A 16 7.53 -1.12 -5.74
C SER A 16 7.42 -2.60 -5.41
N GLY A 17 8.49 -3.38 -5.63
CA GLY A 17 8.53 -4.81 -5.34
C GLY A 17 8.40 -5.09 -3.85
N LEU A 18 9.07 -4.32 -2.99
CA LEU A 18 8.94 -4.42 -1.54
C LEU A 18 7.52 -4.12 -1.07
N ALA A 19 6.92 -3.02 -1.57
CA ALA A 19 5.54 -2.68 -1.23
C ALA A 19 4.54 -3.75 -1.71
N VAL A 20 4.71 -4.25 -2.95
CA VAL A 20 3.86 -5.32 -3.50
C VAL A 20 4.00 -6.61 -2.72
N ALA A 21 5.24 -7.02 -2.38
CA ALA A 21 5.47 -8.25 -1.62
C ALA A 21 4.82 -8.19 -0.23
N PHE A 22 4.99 -7.07 0.47
CA PHE A 22 4.36 -6.84 1.77
C PHE A 22 2.83 -6.87 1.69
N LEU A 23 2.25 -6.10 0.76
CA LEU A 23 0.79 -6.02 0.58
C LEU A 23 0.19 -7.34 0.11
N LEU A 24 0.89 -8.08 -0.76
CA LEU A 24 0.44 -9.39 -1.21
C LEU A 24 0.39 -10.37 -0.04
N PHE A 25 1.43 -10.40 0.78
CA PHE A 25 1.47 -11.22 2.00
C PHE A 25 0.32 -10.84 2.94
N ASP A 26 0.17 -9.56 3.27
CA ASP A 26 -0.90 -9.06 4.14
C ASP A 26 -2.29 -9.43 3.61
N GLY A 27 -2.57 -9.12 2.34
CA GLY A 27 -3.86 -9.41 1.72
C GLY A 27 -4.19 -10.90 1.62
N VAL A 28 -3.21 -11.74 1.25
CA VAL A 28 -3.42 -13.20 1.14
C VAL A 28 -3.68 -13.81 2.51
N THR A 29 -2.91 -13.43 3.53
CA THR A 29 -3.12 -13.97 4.89
C THR A 29 -4.48 -13.57 5.49
N HIS A 30 -4.98 -12.36 5.17
CA HIS A 30 -6.35 -11.94 5.47
C HIS A 30 -7.40 -12.76 4.69
N ALA A 31 -7.22 -12.94 3.39
CA ALA A 31 -8.15 -13.69 2.54
C ALA A 31 -8.25 -15.17 2.96
N LEU A 32 -7.13 -15.78 3.37
CA LEU A 32 -7.07 -17.14 3.89
C LEU A 32 -7.53 -17.26 5.35
N ARG A 33 -7.86 -16.15 6.02
CA ARG A 33 -8.32 -16.11 7.42
C ARG A 33 -7.36 -16.82 8.37
N MET A 34 -6.06 -16.63 8.18
CA MET A 34 -5.06 -17.21 9.08
C MET A 34 -5.35 -16.80 10.53
N GLU A 35 -5.28 -17.76 11.46
CA GLU A 35 -5.72 -17.55 12.85
C GLU A 35 -5.09 -16.32 13.49
N ALA A 36 -3.78 -16.14 13.32
CA ALA A 36 -3.07 -14.96 13.83
C ALA A 36 -3.69 -13.65 13.30
N VAL A 37 -3.96 -13.56 12.00
CA VAL A 37 -4.55 -12.36 11.37
C VAL A 37 -5.97 -12.11 11.86
N VAL A 38 -6.77 -13.17 12.02
CA VAL A 38 -8.12 -13.07 12.57
C VAL A 38 -8.07 -12.54 14.00
N GLN A 39 -7.20 -13.10 14.85
CA GLN A 39 -7.03 -12.66 16.24
C GLN A 39 -6.62 -11.19 16.33
N TRP A 40 -5.61 -10.77 15.55
CA TRP A 40 -5.18 -9.38 15.49
C TRP A 40 -6.29 -8.45 15.01
N THR A 41 -7.00 -8.81 13.95
CA THR A 41 -8.10 -8.00 13.40
C THR A 41 -9.24 -7.82 14.40
N VAL A 42 -9.53 -8.86 15.19
CA VAL A 42 -10.52 -8.80 16.28
C VAL A 42 -10.04 -7.88 17.40
N GLN A 43 -8.74 -7.90 17.74
CA GLN A 43 -8.16 -6.96 18.71
C GLN A 43 -8.20 -5.50 18.23
N LEU A 44 -8.15 -5.27 16.91
CA LEU A 44 -8.39 -3.94 16.30
C LEU A 44 -9.87 -3.50 16.40
N GLY A 45 -10.75 -4.36 16.90
CA GLY A 45 -12.17 -4.07 17.12
C GLY A 45 -13.06 -4.33 15.90
N TYR A 46 -12.59 -5.14 14.93
CA TYR A 46 -13.40 -5.60 13.81
C TYR A 46 -14.02 -6.99 14.07
N PRO A 47 -15.20 -7.28 13.50
CA PRO A 47 -15.75 -8.63 13.57
C PRO A 47 -14.92 -9.61 12.73
N PRO A 48 -14.84 -10.91 13.08
CA PRO A 48 -14.09 -11.92 12.32
C PRO A 48 -14.50 -12.05 10.85
N GLY A 49 -15.77 -11.72 10.53
CA GLY A 49 -16.29 -11.72 9.16
C GLY A 49 -15.71 -10.60 8.27
N ALA A 50 -15.14 -9.54 8.86
CA ALA A 50 -14.53 -8.45 8.11
C ALA A 50 -13.15 -8.83 7.55
N VAL A 51 -12.44 -9.77 8.18
CA VAL A 51 -11.07 -10.18 7.81
C VAL A 51 -10.93 -10.52 6.31
N PRO A 52 -11.73 -11.43 5.73
CA PRO A 52 -11.60 -11.75 4.30
C PRO A 52 -12.00 -10.57 3.39
N VAL A 53 -12.91 -9.69 3.83
CA VAL A 53 -13.32 -8.51 3.06
C VAL A 53 -12.18 -7.48 3.01
N ILE A 54 -11.53 -7.24 4.14
CA ILE A 54 -10.34 -6.37 4.24
C ILE A 54 -9.24 -6.89 3.30
N GLY A 55 -8.93 -8.19 3.37
CA GLY A 55 -7.97 -8.83 2.48
C GLY A 55 -8.35 -8.72 1.00
N ALA A 56 -9.62 -8.95 0.65
CA ALA A 56 -10.10 -8.85 -0.73
C ALA A 56 -9.99 -7.41 -1.29
N LEU A 57 -10.35 -6.40 -0.50
CA LEU A 57 -10.24 -4.99 -0.89
C LEU A 57 -8.78 -4.56 -1.09
N LEU A 58 -7.87 -5.04 -0.25
CA LEU A 58 -6.43 -4.83 -0.42
C LEU A 58 -5.96 -5.48 -1.73
N LEU A 59 -6.26 -6.76 -1.92
CA LEU A 59 -5.81 -7.52 -3.09
C LEU A 59 -6.36 -6.94 -4.40
N ALA A 60 -7.61 -6.48 -4.42
CA ALA A 60 -8.18 -5.78 -5.57
C ALA A 60 -7.37 -4.52 -5.92
N GLY A 61 -7.07 -3.68 -4.93
CA GLY A 61 -6.21 -2.49 -5.12
C GLY A 61 -4.79 -2.86 -5.57
N LEU A 62 -4.24 -3.95 -5.04
CA LEU A 62 -2.92 -4.45 -5.40
C LEU A 62 -2.85 -4.95 -6.85
N VAL A 63 -3.88 -5.68 -7.31
CA VAL A 63 -3.98 -6.12 -8.71
C VAL A 63 -3.99 -4.90 -9.65
N LEU A 64 -4.79 -3.87 -9.32
CA LEU A 64 -4.78 -2.61 -10.07
C LEU A 64 -3.41 -1.93 -10.06
N TYR A 65 -2.67 -1.98 -8.95
CA TYR A 65 -1.35 -1.38 -8.83
C TYR A 65 -0.27 -2.10 -9.65
N VAL A 66 -0.32 -3.43 -9.70
CA VAL A 66 0.68 -4.26 -10.40
C VAL A 66 0.51 -4.18 -11.93
N ILE A 67 -0.72 -4.03 -12.41
CA ILE A 67 -0.99 -3.88 -13.85
C ILE A 67 -0.55 -2.47 -14.31
N PRO A 68 0.39 -2.36 -15.26
CA PRO A 68 1.10 -1.10 -15.52
C PRO A 68 0.21 0.04 -16.04
N TRP A 69 -0.86 -0.26 -16.77
CA TRP A 69 -1.79 0.77 -17.27
C TRP A 69 -2.85 1.19 -16.25
N THR A 70 -3.04 0.44 -15.17
CA THR A 70 -3.93 0.81 -14.05
C THR A 70 -3.19 1.25 -12.79
N ALA A 71 -1.85 1.23 -12.80
CA ALA A 71 -1.02 1.38 -11.61
C ALA A 71 -1.33 2.66 -10.81
N LEU A 72 -1.66 3.76 -11.49
CA LEU A 72 -2.07 5.01 -10.84
C LEU A 72 -3.41 4.88 -10.09
N TYR A 73 -4.40 4.21 -10.67
CA TYR A 73 -5.68 3.97 -9.99
C TYR A 73 -5.50 3.02 -8.80
N GLY A 74 -4.66 2.00 -8.96
CA GLY A 74 -4.26 1.11 -7.87
C GLY A 74 -3.58 1.86 -6.73
N SER A 75 -2.66 2.79 -7.01
CA SER A 75 -2.01 3.59 -5.96
C SER A 75 -2.99 4.52 -5.24
N ILE A 76 -3.96 5.10 -5.94
CA ILE A 76 -5.03 5.91 -5.33
C ILE A 76 -5.90 5.04 -4.41
N TRP A 77 -6.37 3.88 -4.90
CA TRP A 77 -7.16 2.93 -4.11
C TRP A 77 -6.42 2.51 -2.84
N LEU A 78 -5.17 2.07 -2.98
CA LEU A 78 -4.34 1.63 -1.87
C LEU A 78 -4.04 2.76 -0.89
N THR A 79 -3.97 4.01 -1.34
CA THR A 79 -3.83 5.17 -0.44
C THR A 79 -5.07 5.33 0.45
N GLY A 80 -6.27 5.23 -0.14
CA GLY A 80 -7.52 5.25 0.63
C GLY A 80 -7.61 4.07 1.62
N TYR A 81 -7.28 2.86 1.17
CA TYR A 81 -7.23 1.66 2.00
C TYR A 81 -6.26 1.83 3.19
N LEU A 82 -5.03 2.27 2.93
CA LEU A 82 -4.00 2.48 3.96
C LEU A 82 -4.38 3.61 4.92
N GLY A 83 -5.07 4.66 4.44
CA GLY A 83 -5.64 5.70 5.31
C GLY A 83 -6.66 5.13 6.31
N GLY A 84 -7.46 4.14 5.89
CA GLY A 84 -8.33 3.37 6.79
C GLY A 84 -7.54 2.65 7.88
N ALA A 85 -6.41 2.02 7.53
CA ALA A 85 -5.54 1.37 8.51
C ALA A 85 -4.94 2.36 9.52
N VAL A 86 -4.53 3.56 9.08
CA VAL A 86 -4.10 4.64 9.99
C VAL A 86 -5.23 5.00 10.95
N ALA A 87 -6.44 5.23 10.44
CA ALA A 87 -7.59 5.60 11.27
C ALA A 87 -7.93 4.52 12.31
N THR A 88 -7.84 3.24 11.95
CA THR A 88 -8.00 2.11 12.88
C THR A 88 -7.00 2.17 14.02
N HIS A 89 -5.72 2.37 13.73
CA HIS A 89 -4.68 2.44 14.74
C HIS A 89 -4.79 3.69 15.63
N VAL A 90 -5.17 4.83 15.06
CA VAL A 90 -5.49 6.05 15.82
C VAL A 90 -6.65 5.79 16.80
N ARG A 91 -7.74 5.16 16.32
CA ARG A 91 -8.94 4.88 17.13
C ARG A 91 -8.63 4.07 18.39
N ILE A 92 -7.74 3.10 18.30
CA ILE A 92 -7.38 2.22 19.42
C ILE A 92 -6.16 2.70 20.22
N GLY A 93 -5.61 3.87 19.90
CA GLY A 93 -4.45 4.43 20.60
C GLY A 93 -3.15 3.65 20.41
N SER A 94 -2.95 3.01 19.24
CA SER A 94 -1.71 2.29 18.94
C SER A 94 -0.49 3.21 18.91
N PRO A 95 0.74 2.69 19.18
CA PRO A 95 1.95 3.50 19.13
C PRO A 95 2.18 4.15 17.76
N LEU A 96 2.44 5.47 17.78
CA LEU A 96 2.45 6.32 16.58
C LEU A 96 3.41 5.83 15.50
N PHE A 97 4.69 5.65 15.84
CA PHE A 97 5.73 5.42 14.84
C PHE A 97 5.80 3.98 14.31
N SER A 98 5.26 3.00 15.05
CA SER A 98 5.37 1.58 14.69
C SER A 98 4.12 1.02 14.04
N HIS A 99 2.93 1.41 14.49
CA HIS A 99 1.67 0.86 13.98
C HIS A 99 0.88 1.91 13.20
N THR A 100 0.71 3.10 13.78
CA THR A 100 -0.15 4.13 13.19
C THR A 100 0.43 4.74 11.92
N LEU A 101 1.73 5.02 11.88
CA LEU A 101 2.41 5.59 10.70
C LEU A 101 2.92 4.54 9.72
N PHE A 102 2.90 3.25 10.09
CA PHE A 102 3.39 2.20 9.23
C PHE A 102 2.68 2.12 7.86
N PRO A 103 1.34 2.24 7.78
CA PRO A 103 0.64 2.35 6.50
C PRO A 103 1.11 3.53 5.64
N CYS A 104 1.50 4.66 6.25
CA CYS A 104 2.04 5.81 5.53
C CYS A 104 3.40 5.51 4.91
N TYR A 105 4.26 4.74 5.57
CA TYR A 105 5.54 4.32 5.01
C TYR A 105 5.34 3.41 3.80
N VAL A 106 4.38 2.48 3.88
CA VAL A 106 4.01 1.60 2.75
C VAL A 106 3.46 2.42 1.58
N ALA A 107 2.58 3.39 1.85
CA ALA A 107 2.07 4.31 0.83
C ALA A 107 3.20 5.10 0.16
N ALA A 108 4.17 5.60 0.93
CA ALA A 108 5.34 6.29 0.39
C ALA A 108 6.17 5.37 -0.53
N LEU A 109 6.37 4.11 -0.17
CA LEU A 109 7.07 3.13 -1.02
C LEU A 109 6.34 2.91 -2.35
N LEU A 110 5.01 2.78 -2.33
CA LEU A 110 4.18 2.66 -3.54
C LEU A 110 4.35 3.89 -4.45
N TRP A 111 4.12 5.09 -3.91
CA TRP A 111 4.14 6.32 -4.70
C TRP A 111 5.54 6.68 -5.21
N VAL A 112 6.57 6.58 -4.37
CA VAL A 112 7.95 6.83 -4.79
C VAL A 112 8.40 5.79 -5.82
N GLY A 113 8.08 4.51 -5.59
CA GLY A 113 8.37 3.43 -6.53
C GLY A 113 7.73 3.65 -7.90
N LEU A 114 6.48 4.15 -7.93
CA LEU A 114 5.76 4.47 -9.15
C LEU A 114 6.31 5.74 -9.83
N ALA A 115 6.53 6.82 -9.08
CA ALA A 115 7.05 8.09 -9.59
C ALA A 115 8.44 7.93 -10.21
N LEU A 116 9.32 7.10 -9.63
CA LEU A 116 10.63 6.82 -10.22
C LEU A 116 10.57 6.07 -11.55
N ARG A 117 9.51 5.30 -11.80
CA ARG A 117 9.29 4.55 -13.05
C ARG A 117 8.57 5.38 -14.12
N HIS A 118 7.77 6.38 -13.72
CA HIS A 118 6.95 7.17 -14.64
C HIS A 118 7.31 8.66 -14.59
N PRO A 119 8.10 9.18 -15.55
CA PRO A 119 8.55 10.58 -15.54
C PRO A 119 7.41 11.60 -15.65
N ARG A 120 6.28 11.24 -16.29
CA ARG A 120 5.07 12.08 -16.33
C ARG A 120 4.42 12.23 -14.95
N LEU A 121 4.28 11.12 -14.23
CA LEU A 121 3.75 11.14 -12.87
C LEU A 121 4.68 11.90 -11.92
N ARG A 122 5.99 11.70 -12.09
CA ARG A 122 7.00 12.44 -11.34
C ARG A 122 6.91 13.94 -11.55
N ALA A 123 6.73 14.36 -12.81
CA ALA A 123 6.56 15.77 -13.13
C ALA A 123 5.30 16.34 -12.47
N LEU A 124 4.18 15.60 -12.48
CA LEU A 124 2.94 16.03 -11.83
C LEU A 124 3.06 16.15 -10.30
N LEU A 125 3.73 15.21 -9.64
CA LEU A 125 3.81 15.15 -8.18
C LEU A 125 4.89 16.08 -7.58
N TRP A 126 5.95 16.35 -8.33
CA TRP A 126 7.09 17.16 -7.88
C TRP A 126 7.35 18.35 -8.80
N THR A 127 6.29 18.95 -9.35
CA THR A 127 6.41 20.29 -9.92
C THR A 127 6.93 21.23 -8.83
N ARG A 128 8.10 21.81 -9.06
CA ARG A 128 8.55 23.01 -8.38
C ARG A 128 8.25 24.12 -9.37
N ASP A 129 7.26 24.94 -9.06
CA ASP A 129 6.99 26.17 -9.81
C ASP A 129 8.23 27.08 -9.83
#